data_AF-A0A7C7MDD7-F1
#
_entry.id   AF-A0A7C7MDD7-F1
#
_cell.length_a   1.000
_cell.length_b   1.000
_cell.length_c   1.000
_cell.angle_alpha   90.00
_cell.angle_beta   90.00
_cell.angle_gamma   90.00
#
_symmetry.space_group_name_H-M   'P 1'
#
loop_
_entity.id
_entity.type
_entity.pdbx_description
1 polymer ?
#
loop_
_entity_poly.entity_id
_entity_poly.type
_entity_poly.pdbx_seq_one_letter_code
_entity_poly.pdbx_strand_id
1 'polypeptide(L)'
;MVLREENLAALVEDTGGVATYPSVVSDSSSLHHAVVITAHEWLHHWFFFQPLGQHFWDSSEMTTLNETAATLGGEEIGDLAYTAMTGEVIDRDSSSSPEVDPEVFDFNEAMRETRMGAEELLAQGKIEEAEAYMEERRQFLAANGRLIRKINQAFFAFHGSYAASPASVSPIDGQLKELRRRTDSLEDFLKLVAGFSSIQEFLDYLDQA
;
A
#
# COMPACT_ATOMS: atom_id res chain seq x y z
N MET A 1 10.56 22.92 17.86
CA MET A 1 9.85 21.70 17.39
C MET A 1 8.91 22.11 16.27
N VAL A 2 9.04 21.50 15.08
CA VAL A 2 8.34 21.87 13.83
C VAL A 2 6.85 22.19 14.01
N LEU A 3 6.12 21.44 14.84
CA LEU A 3 4.70 21.71 15.12
C LEU A 3 4.46 23.02 15.90
N ARG A 4 5.27 23.32 16.91
CA ARG A 4 5.08 24.52 17.76
C ARG A 4 5.66 25.79 17.14
N GLU A 5 6.68 25.66 16.31
CA GLU A 5 7.38 26.79 15.71
C GLU A 5 6.81 27.16 14.34
N GLU A 6 6.40 26.17 13.55
CA GLU A 6 5.98 26.36 12.15
C GLU A 6 4.52 25.98 11.89
N ASN A 7 3.79 25.50 12.90
CA ASN A 7 2.42 24.96 12.76
C ASN A 7 2.34 23.80 11.73
N LEU A 8 3.38 22.94 11.71
CA LEU A 8 3.50 21.82 10.76
C LEU A 8 3.62 20.47 11.49
N ALA A 9 2.92 19.45 11.00
CA ALA A 9 3.00 18.08 11.51
C ALA A 9 4.02 17.26 10.71
N ALA A 10 4.98 16.63 11.40
CA ALA A 10 5.94 15.69 10.81
C ALA A 10 5.61 14.23 11.16
N LEU A 11 5.92 13.32 10.23
CA LEU A 11 5.98 11.88 10.40
C LEU A 11 7.42 11.41 10.10
N VAL A 12 7.92 10.48 10.92
CA VAL A 12 9.18 9.77 10.65
C VAL A 12 8.85 8.29 10.63
N GLU A 13 9.15 7.65 9.52
CA GLU A 13 8.84 6.25 9.25
C GLU A 13 10.06 5.58 8.61
N ASP A 14 10.15 4.26 8.81
CA ASP A 14 11.12 3.42 8.14
C ASP A 14 10.53 3.00 6.78
N THR A 15 11.26 3.24 5.69
CA THR A 15 10.83 2.85 4.34
C THR A 15 11.39 1.47 4.01
N GLY A 16 10.54 0.52 3.57
CA GLY A 16 10.99 -0.78 3.10
C GLY A 16 11.85 -0.68 1.83
N GLY A 17 11.41 0.14 0.88
CA GLY A 17 12.13 0.49 -0.35
C GLY A 17 11.70 1.85 -0.87
N VAL A 18 12.53 2.45 -1.73
CA VAL A 18 12.20 3.64 -2.51
C VAL A 18 12.79 3.50 -3.91
N ALA A 19 11.94 3.63 -4.93
CA ALA A 19 12.30 3.60 -6.35
C ALA A 19 13.07 4.86 -6.83
N THR A 20 14.07 5.35 -6.10
CA THR A 20 15.07 6.30 -6.64
C THR A 20 15.91 5.65 -7.76
N TYR A 21 16.79 6.40 -8.43
CA TYR A 21 17.75 5.80 -9.37
C TYR A 21 19.19 6.01 -8.86
N PRO A 22 19.86 4.96 -8.34
CA PRO A 22 19.38 3.59 -8.14
C PRO A 22 18.35 3.47 -7.01
N SER A 23 17.57 2.38 -6.98
CA SER A 23 16.61 2.13 -5.90
C SER A 23 17.34 1.87 -4.58
N VAL A 24 16.70 2.25 -3.48
CA VAL A 24 17.18 1.97 -2.12
C VAL A 24 16.25 0.94 -1.53
N VAL A 25 16.79 -0.17 -1.05
CA VAL A 25 16.03 -1.26 -0.43
C VAL A 25 16.64 -1.55 0.93
N SER A 26 15.80 -1.66 1.96
CA SER A 26 16.26 -2.00 3.31
C SER A 26 16.72 -3.45 3.39
N ASP A 27 17.85 -3.67 4.06
CA ASP A 27 18.38 -5.01 4.36
C ASP A 27 17.89 -5.56 5.72
N SER A 28 17.00 -4.84 6.41
CA SER A 28 16.54 -5.16 7.76
C SER A 28 15.56 -6.35 7.86
N SER A 29 15.37 -7.09 6.77
CA SER A 29 14.34 -8.12 6.61
C SER A 29 14.92 -9.46 6.11
N SER A 30 14.08 -10.47 5.92
CA SER A 30 14.52 -11.75 5.34
C SER A 30 14.97 -11.58 3.89
N LEU A 31 15.80 -12.50 3.38
CA LEU A 31 16.19 -12.50 1.96
C LEU A 31 14.97 -12.48 1.03
N HIS A 32 13.95 -13.29 1.34
CA HIS A 32 12.69 -13.31 0.59
C HIS A 32 12.05 -11.93 0.52
N HIS A 33 11.92 -11.25 1.67
CA HIS A 33 11.33 -9.92 1.73
C HIS A 33 12.15 -8.87 0.95
N ALA A 34 13.48 -8.92 1.06
CA ALA A 34 14.37 -8.03 0.31
C ALA A 34 14.24 -8.20 -1.22
N VAL A 35 14.08 -9.44 -1.69
CA VAL A 35 13.89 -9.74 -3.12
C VAL A 35 12.51 -9.28 -3.60
N VAL A 36 11.45 -9.47 -2.79
CA VAL A 36 10.10 -8.94 -3.09
C VAL A 36 10.11 -7.42 -3.19
N ILE A 37 10.71 -6.70 -2.23
CA ILE A 37 10.82 -5.23 -2.30
C ILE A 37 11.64 -4.82 -3.52
N THR A 38 12.75 -5.50 -3.80
CA THR A 38 13.57 -5.19 -4.98
C THR A 38 12.75 -5.31 -6.28
N ALA A 39 11.91 -6.34 -6.39
CA ALA A 39 11.03 -6.51 -7.53
C ALA A 39 9.95 -5.42 -7.61
N HIS A 40 9.37 -5.01 -6.49
CA HIS A 40 8.43 -3.87 -6.39
C HIS A 40 9.06 -2.58 -6.92
N GLU A 41 10.23 -2.20 -6.40
CA GLU A 41 10.91 -0.97 -6.82
C GLU A 41 11.39 -1.03 -8.27
N TRP A 42 11.77 -2.23 -8.75
CA TRP A 42 12.12 -2.44 -10.15
C TRP A 42 10.91 -2.26 -11.09
N LEU A 43 9.72 -2.71 -10.68
CA LEU A 43 8.48 -2.48 -11.43
C LEU A 43 8.17 -0.99 -11.53
N HIS A 44 8.38 -0.21 -10.46
CA HIS A 44 8.26 1.25 -10.52
C HIS A 44 9.18 1.88 -11.56
N HIS A 45 10.44 1.42 -11.66
CA HIS A 45 11.35 1.88 -12.72
C HIS A 45 10.88 1.50 -14.12
N TRP A 46 10.25 0.34 -14.28
CA TRP A 46 9.68 -0.06 -15.56
C TRP A 46 8.42 0.76 -15.90
N PHE A 47 7.49 0.89 -14.95
CA PHE A 47 6.26 1.68 -15.07
C PHE A 47 6.53 3.15 -15.36
N PHE A 48 7.64 3.71 -14.89
CA PHE A 48 8.06 5.08 -15.20
C PHE A 48 8.01 5.40 -16.70
N PHE A 49 8.29 4.40 -17.56
CA PHE A 49 8.27 4.54 -19.01
C PHE A 49 6.90 4.21 -19.65
N GLN A 50 5.92 3.81 -18.86
CA GLN A 50 4.58 3.40 -19.29
C GLN A 50 3.54 4.45 -18.87
N PRO A 51 2.34 4.49 -19.52
CA PRO A 51 1.26 5.38 -19.11
C PRO A 51 0.97 5.35 -17.60
N LEU A 52 0.90 4.16 -17.01
CA LEU A 52 0.61 4.00 -15.57
C LEU A 52 1.60 4.75 -14.65
N GLY A 53 2.89 4.79 -15.00
CA GLY A 53 3.89 5.53 -14.22
C GLY A 53 3.97 7.01 -14.59
N GLN A 54 3.71 7.36 -15.85
CA GLN A 54 3.67 8.76 -16.30
C GLN A 54 2.53 9.54 -15.63
N HIS A 55 1.41 8.86 -15.35
CA HIS A 55 0.21 9.42 -14.72
C HIS A 55 0.13 9.13 -13.21
N PHE A 56 1.22 8.69 -12.57
CA PHE A 56 1.25 8.31 -11.15
C PHE A 56 0.70 9.40 -10.23
N TRP A 57 1.01 10.67 -10.53
CA TRP A 57 0.68 11.84 -9.69
C TRP A 57 -0.63 12.53 -10.10
N ASP A 58 -1.33 12.02 -11.11
CA ASP A 58 -2.52 12.68 -11.65
C ASP A 58 -3.70 12.60 -10.68
N SER A 59 -3.82 11.52 -9.91
CA SER A 59 -4.81 11.37 -8.85
C SER A 59 -4.38 10.35 -7.79
N SER A 60 -5.05 10.38 -6.64
CA SER A 60 -4.86 9.37 -5.58
C SER A 60 -5.16 7.96 -6.10
N GLU A 61 -6.17 7.80 -6.93
CA GLU A 61 -6.55 6.53 -7.53
C GLU A 61 -5.47 6.01 -8.48
N MET A 62 -4.80 6.87 -9.24
CA MET A 62 -3.69 6.48 -10.11
C MET A 62 -2.46 6.04 -9.30
N THR A 63 -2.12 6.79 -8.25
CA THR A 63 -1.09 6.37 -7.29
C THR A 63 -1.43 4.99 -6.71
N THR A 64 -2.68 4.80 -6.26
CA THR A 64 -3.15 3.53 -5.70
C THR A 64 -3.13 2.39 -6.73
N LEU A 65 -3.56 2.63 -7.97
CA LEU A 65 -3.49 1.63 -9.05
C LEU A 65 -2.05 1.19 -9.32
N ASN A 66 -1.13 2.15 -9.41
CA ASN A 66 0.27 1.88 -9.66
C ASN A 66 0.93 1.10 -8.51
N GLU A 67 0.83 1.57 -7.26
CA GLU A 67 1.41 0.89 -6.10
C GLU A 67 0.86 -0.53 -5.91
N THR A 68 -0.41 -0.74 -6.22
CA THR A 68 -1.05 -2.06 -6.10
C THR A 68 -0.57 -3.00 -7.20
N ALA A 69 -0.44 -2.51 -8.43
CA ALA A 69 0.14 -3.29 -9.52
C ALA A 69 1.61 -3.66 -9.23
N ALA A 70 2.39 -2.72 -8.68
CA ALA A 70 3.76 -2.96 -8.24
C ALA A 70 3.83 -3.98 -7.10
N THR A 71 2.89 -3.91 -6.14
CA THR A 71 2.79 -4.88 -5.04
C THR A 71 2.54 -6.29 -5.59
N LEU A 72 1.45 -6.47 -6.37
CA LEU A 72 1.08 -7.78 -6.89
C LEU A 72 2.18 -8.38 -7.78
N GLY A 73 2.75 -7.58 -8.67
CA GLY A 73 3.84 -8.03 -9.53
C GLY A 73 5.14 -8.29 -8.78
N GLY A 74 5.48 -7.45 -7.80
CA GLY A 74 6.69 -7.57 -6.99
C GLY A 74 6.66 -8.80 -6.10
N GLU A 75 5.48 -9.15 -5.58
CA GLU A 75 5.22 -10.37 -4.84
C GLU A 75 5.44 -11.63 -5.70
N GLU A 76 4.80 -11.71 -6.87
CA GLU A 76 4.95 -12.87 -7.76
C GLU A 76 6.37 -12.99 -8.32
N ILE A 77 6.98 -11.90 -8.80
CA ILE A 77 8.36 -11.90 -9.30
C ILE A 77 9.34 -12.23 -8.17
N GLY A 78 9.13 -11.65 -7.00
CA GLY A 78 10.00 -11.84 -5.84
C GLY A 78 10.00 -13.29 -5.36
N ASP A 79 8.85 -13.93 -5.32
CA ASP A 79 8.72 -15.35 -4.99
C ASP A 79 9.42 -16.24 -6.02
N LEU A 80 9.18 -16.00 -7.31
CA LEU A 80 9.84 -16.74 -8.39
C LEU A 80 11.36 -16.60 -8.32
N ALA A 81 11.86 -15.38 -8.09
CA ALA A 81 13.27 -15.11 -7.94
C ALA A 81 13.86 -15.79 -6.69
N TYR A 82 13.16 -15.71 -5.55
CA TYR A 82 13.59 -16.37 -4.32
C TYR A 82 13.67 -17.89 -4.51
N THR A 83 12.63 -18.52 -5.07
CA THR A 83 12.63 -19.96 -5.37
C THR A 83 13.74 -20.33 -6.34
N ALA A 84 14.01 -19.52 -7.36
CA ALA A 84 15.13 -19.76 -8.28
C ALA A 84 16.50 -19.69 -7.59
N MET A 85 16.65 -18.84 -6.58
CA MET A 85 17.90 -18.66 -5.82
C MET A 85 18.12 -19.73 -4.74
N THR A 86 17.06 -20.16 -4.05
CA THR A 86 17.16 -21.02 -2.86
C THR A 86 16.66 -22.44 -3.06
N GLY A 87 15.79 -22.66 -4.06
CA GLY A 87 15.04 -23.90 -4.25
C GLY A 87 13.81 -24.03 -3.33
N GLU A 88 13.55 -23.07 -2.45
CA GLU A 88 12.39 -23.06 -1.57
C GLU A 88 11.17 -22.49 -2.29
N VAL A 89 10.09 -23.26 -2.38
CA VAL A 89 8.83 -22.82 -3.00
C VAL A 89 8.03 -22.03 -1.96
N ILE A 90 7.68 -20.80 -2.30
CA ILE A 90 6.76 -19.98 -1.52
C ILE A 90 5.34 -20.30 -1.96
N ASP A 91 4.52 -20.79 -1.03
CA ASP A 91 3.09 -20.99 -1.25
C ASP A 91 2.32 -19.88 -0.51
N ARG A 92 1.92 -18.85 -1.26
CA ARG A 92 1.13 -17.74 -0.72
C ARG A 92 -0.30 -18.14 -0.37
N ASP A 93 -0.87 -19.16 -1.00
CA ASP A 93 -2.22 -19.67 -0.68
C ASP A 93 -2.22 -20.44 0.64
N SER A 94 -1.08 -21.05 1.01
CA SER A 94 -0.90 -21.70 2.32
C SER A 94 -0.74 -20.72 3.48
N SER A 95 -0.54 -19.43 3.20
CA SER A 95 -0.74 -18.39 4.20
C SER A 95 -2.25 -18.18 4.38
N SER A 96 -2.89 -19.17 5.00
CA SER A 96 -4.08 -18.89 5.79
C SER A 96 -3.69 -17.72 6.68
N SER A 97 -4.24 -16.53 6.40
CA SER A 97 -4.48 -15.56 7.45
C SER A 97 -4.97 -16.39 8.63
N PRO A 98 -4.26 -16.43 9.77
CA PRO A 98 -4.76 -17.19 10.92
C PRO A 98 -6.23 -16.78 11.05
N GLU A 99 -7.15 -17.76 11.08
CA GLU A 99 -8.57 -17.50 11.29
C GLU A 99 -8.63 -16.41 12.36
N VAL A 100 -9.05 -15.21 11.96
CA VAL A 100 -9.14 -14.09 12.89
C VAL A 100 -10.27 -14.53 13.78
N ASP A 101 -9.90 -15.08 14.93
CA ASP A 101 -10.82 -15.29 16.03
C ASP A 101 -11.58 -13.97 16.16
N PRO A 102 -12.92 -13.94 16.08
CA PRO A 102 -13.69 -12.71 16.09
C PRO A 102 -13.51 -11.90 17.39
N GLU A 103 -12.85 -12.46 18.42
CA GLU A 103 -12.40 -11.74 19.62
C GLU A 103 -11.00 -11.09 19.49
N VAL A 104 -10.25 -11.39 18.43
CA VAL A 104 -8.92 -10.82 18.15
C VAL A 104 -9.10 -9.47 17.47
N PHE A 105 -8.56 -8.45 18.13
CA PHE A 105 -8.46 -7.08 17.64
C PHE A 105 -8.11 -7.00 16.13
N ASP A 106 -9.06 -6.53 15.32
CA ASP A 106 -8.86 -6.27 13.90
C ASP A 106 -8.17 -4.91 13.72
N PHE A 107 -6.89 -4.97 13.37
CA PHE A 107 -6.08 -3.78 13.12
C PHE A 107 -6.58 -2.97 11.91
N ASN A 108 -7.12 -3.64 10.89
CA ASN A 108 -7.54 -3.02 9.65
C ASN A 108 -8.83 -2.24 9.87
N GLU A 109 -9.80 -2.86 10.53
CA GLU A 109 -11.02 -2.18 10.93
C GLU A 109 -10.71 -0.97 11.82
N ALA A 110 -9.88 -1.15 12.84
CA ALA A 110 -9.51 -0.08 13.76
C ALA A 110 -8.81 1.10 13.07
N MET A 111 -7.93 0.82 12.10
CA MET A 111 -7.25 1.86 11.30
C MET A 111 -8.20 2.57 10.34
N ARG A 112 -9.12 1.83 9.71
CA ARG A 112 -10.15 2.39 8.82
C ARG A 112 -11.07 3.34 9.57
N GLU A 113 -11.57 2.93 10.75
CA GLU A 113 -12.33 3.80 11.65
C GLU A 113 -11.57 5.07 11.99
N THR A 114 -10.30 4.92 12.36
CA THR A 114 -9.42 6.04 12.75
C THR A 114 -9.25 7.02 11.59
N ARG A 115 -9.15 6.54 10.35
CA ARG A 115 -9.09 7.39 9.15
C ARG A 115 -10.39 8.14 8.92
N MET A 116 -11.52 7.44 8.90
CA MET A 116 -12.83 8.05 8.62
C MET A 116 -13.19 9.12 9.65
N GLY A 117 -12.98 8.83 10.95
CA GLY A 117 -13.24 9.79 12.02
C GLY A 117 -12.33 11.03 11.95
N ALA A 118 -11.05 10.84 11.60
CA ALA A 118 -10.14 11.96 11.41
C ALA A 118 -10.55 12.83 10.21
N GLU A 119 -10.89 12.22 9.07
CA GLU A 119 -11.35 12.93 7.87
C GLU A 119 -12.65 13.72 8.13
N GLU A 120 -13.60 13.17 8.88
CA GLU A 120 -14.83 13.87 9.26
C GLU A 120 -14.56 15.13 10.10
N LEU A 121 -13.71 15.02 11.12
CA LEU A 121 -13.33 16.16 11.97
C LEU A 121 -12.57 17.22 11.17
N LEU A 122 -11.67 16.81 10.28
CA LEU A 122 -10.92 17.72 9.42
C LEU A 122 -11.82 18.43 8.40
N ALA A 123 -12.81 17.74 7.83
CA ALA A 123 -13.79 18.34 6.93
C ALA A 123 -14.64 19.43 7.61
N GLN A 124 -14.83 19.33 8.93
CA GLN A 124 -15.50 20.33 9.75
C GLN A 124 -14.57 21.48 10.20
N GLY A 125 -13.28 21.44 9.83
CA GLY A 125 -12.27 22.42 10.24
C GLY A 125 -11.80 22.26 11.70
N LYS A 126 -12.10 21.14 12.34
CA LYS A 126 -11.78 20.88 13.75
C LYS A 126 -10.42 20.20 13.90
N ILE A 127 -9.36 20.96 13.65
CA ILE A 127 -7.99 20.44 13.57
C ILE A 127 -7.56 19.83 14.91
N GLU A 128 -7.75 20.54 16.02
CA GLU A 128 -7.32 20.09 17.35
C GLU A 128 -8.09 18.85 17.81
N GLU A 129 -9.38 18.76 17.49
CA GLU A 129 -10.20 17.57 17.78
C GLU A 129 -9.73 16.37 16.95
N ALA A 130 -9.42 16.58 15.67
CA ALA A 130 -8.89 15.52 14.81
C ALA A 130 -7.53 14.99 15.32
N GLU A 131 -6.62 15.88 15.72
CA GLU A 131 -5.33 15.49 16.30
C GLU A 131 -5.48 14.74 17.63
N ALA A 132 -6.37 15.21 18.51
CA ALA A 132 -6.66 14.53 19.76
C ALA A 132 -7.26 13.14 19.53
N TYR A 133 -8.19 13.02 18.58
CA TYR A 133 -8.78 11.75 18.18
C TYR A 133 -7.73 10.77 17.65
N MET A 134 -6.83 11.21 16.77
CA MET A 134 -5.76 10.35 16.25
C MET A 134 -4.79 9.87 17.35
N GLU A 135 -4.48 10.70 18.35
CA GLU A 135 -3.67 10.28 19.50
C GLU A 135 -4.42 9.29 20.41
N GLU A 136 -5.71 9.50 20.66
CA GLU A 136 -6.55 8.54 21.38
C GLU A 136 -6.54 7.18 20.68
N ARG A 137 -6.73 7.16 19.36
CA ARG A 137 -6.69 5.94 18.56
C ARG A 137 -5.32 5.29 18.58
N ARG A 138 -4.22 6.05 18.53
CA ARG A 138 -2.85 5.53 18.67
C ARG A 138 -2.66 4.82 20.02
N GLN A 139 -3.19 5.37 21.10
CA GLN A 139 -3.13 4.74 22.44
C GLN A 139 -3.98 3.47 22.51
N PHE A 140 -5.17 3.48 21.90
CA PHE A 140 -6.02 2.29 21.76
C PHE A 140 -5.30 1.16 21.01
N LEU A 141 -4.63 1.46 19.89
CA LEU A 141 -3.82 0.49 19.15
C LEU A 141 -2.67 -0.07 20.00
N ALA A 142 -1.98 0.80 20.74
CA ALA A 142 -0.90 0.39 21.64
C ALA A 142 -1.40 -0.55 22.75
N ALA A 143 -2.59 -0.29 23.30
CA ALA A 143 -3.22 -1.17 24.30
C ALA A 143 -3.59 -2.55 23.71
N ASN A 144 -3.84 -2.63 22.41
CA ASN A 144 -4.07 -3.87 21.66
C ASN A 144 -2.79 -4.46 21.04
N GLY A 145 -1.61 -4.06 21.55
CA GLY A 145 -0.32 -4.63 21.14
C GLY A 145 0.24 -4.10 19.80
N ARG A 146 -0.37 -3.07 19.22
CA ARG A 146 0.09 -2.43 17.97
C ARG A 146 0.76 -1.09 18.27
N LEU A 147 2.08 -1.10 18.34
CA LEU A 147 2.86 0.11 18.66
C LEU A 147 3.07 0.98 17.41
N ILE A 148 2.32 2.07 17.34
CA ILE A 148 2.52 3.13 16.33
C ILE A 148 3.08 4.37 17.02
N ARG A 149 4.15 4.93 16.43
CA ARG A 149 4.85 6.10 16.97
C ARG A 149 3.99 7.36 16.90
N LYS A 150 3.28 7.57 15.78
CA LYS A 150 2.42 8.73 15.55
C LYS A 150 1.38 8.43 14.47
N ILE A 151 0.15 8.91 14.67
CA ILE A 151 -0.91 8.93 13.65
C ILE A 151 -1.20 10.40 13.35
N ASN A 152 -1.09 10.78 12.09
CA ASN A 152 -1.44 12.10 11.57
C ASN A 152 -1.84 11.97 10.08
N GLN A 153 -2.11 13.09 9.43
CA GLN A 153 -2.48 13.15 8.03
C GLN A 153 -1.37 12.60 7.11
N ALA A 154 -0.10 12.87 7.45
CA ALA A 154 1.04 12.30 6.74
C ALA A 154 1.10 10.77 6.89
N PHE A 155 0.74 10.21 8.06
CA PHE A 155 0.65 8.77 8.27
C PHE A 155 -0.37 8.14 7.32
N PHE A 156 -1.55 8.74 7.18
CA PHE A 156 -2.55 8.24 6.24
C PHE A 156 -2.17 8.44 4.77
N ALA A 157 -1.47 9.53 4.45
CA ALA A 157 -0.97 9.75 3.10
C ALA A 157 0.09 8.70 2.71
N PHE A 158 0.97 8.32 3.63
CA PHE A 158 2.03 7.35 3.39
C PHE A 158 1.52 5.91 3.41
N HIS A 159 0.68 5.54 4.38
CA HIS A 159 0.15 4.17 4.50
C HIS A 159 -1.13 3.92 3.72
N GLY A 160 -1.77 4.95 3.18
CA GLY A 160 -3.05 4.86 2.47
C GLY A 160 -2.94 4.74 0.95
N SER A 161 -1.75 4.99 0.37
CA SER A 161 -1.47 4.81 -1.06
C SER A 161 -1.36 3.33 -1.47
N TYR A 162 -0.91 2.47 -0.55
CA TYR A 162 -0.89 1.03 -0.74
C TYR A 162 -2.33 0.50 -0.62
N ALA A 163 -2.99 0.12 -1.73
CA ALA A 163 -4.36 -0.41 -1.66
C ALA A 163 -4.47 -1.70 -0.84
N ALA A 164 -3.35 -2.41 -0.66
CA ALA A 164 -3.21 -3.59 0.19
C ALA A 164 -3.05 -3.26 1.68
N SER A 165 -2.97 -1.97 2.05
CA SER A 165 -2.86 -1.55 3.44
C SER A 165 -4.19 -1.69 4.18
N PRO A 166 -4.17 -2.15 5.44
CA PRO A 166 -5.25 -2.06 6.42
C PRO A 166 -6.10 -0.78 6.40
N ALA A 167 -5.50 0.35 5.98
CA ALA A 167 -6.11 1.68 5.95
C ALA A 167 -6.70 2.10 4.58
N SER A 168 -6.64 1.22 3.57
CA SER A 168 -7.20 1.47 2.24
C SER A 168 -8.69 1.11 2.19
N VAL A 169 -9.51 2.06 1.73
CA VAL A 169 -10.93 1.85 1.42
C VAL A 169 -11.19 1.69 -0.08
N SER A 170 -10.12 1.58 -0.88
CA SER A 170 -10.20 1.59 -2.34
C SER A 170 -10.61 0.23 -2.90
N PRO A 171 -11.59 0.16 -3.83
CA PRO A 171 -11.95 -1.08 -4.51
C PRO A 171 -10.86 -1.59 -5.48
N ILE A 172 -9.83 -0.78 -5.75
CA ILE A 172 -8.78 -1.04 -6.74
C ILE A 172 -8.01 -2.34 -6.46
N ASP A 173 -7.75 -2.68 -5.19
CA ASP A 173 -7.07 -3.94 -4.83
C ASP A 173 -7.87 -5.16 -5.30
N GLY A 174 -9.16 -5.21 -4.96
CA GLY A 174 -10.05 -6.29 -5.38
C GLY A 174 -10.19 -6.37 -6.89
N GLN A 175 -10.26 -5.21 -7.55
CA GLN A 175 -10.35 -5.10 -9.01
C GLN A 175 -9.08 -5.59 -9.72
N LEU A 176 -7.89 -5.23 -9.24
CA LEU A 176 -6.61 -5.69 -9.79
C LEU A 176 -6.38 -7.19 -9.53
N LYS A 177 -6.74 -7.70 -8.34
CA LYS A 177 -6.68 -9.14 -8.05
C LYS A 177 -7.60 -9.92 -8.98
N GLU A 178 -8.79 -9.42 -9.24
CA GLU A 178 -9.70 -10.04 -10.21
C GLU A 178 -9.14 -9.99 -11.64
N LEU A 179 -8.58 -8.84 -12.06
CA LEU A 179 -7.91 -8.73 -13.35
C LEU A 179 -6.72 -9.70 -13.47
N ARG A 180 -5.95 -9.88 -12.40
CA ARG A 180 -4.83 -10.83 -12.34
C ARG A 180 -5.31 -12.27 -12.51
N ARG A 181 -6.47 -12.65 -11.96
CA ARG A 181 -7.06 -14.00 -12.16
C ARG A 181 -7.54 -14.24 -13.60
N ARG A 182 -7.95 -13.18 -14.30
CA ARG A 182 -8.45 -13.26 -15.69
C ARG A 182 -7.34 -13.26 -16.73
N THR A 183 -6.10 -13.01 -16.34
CA THR A 183 -4.95 -12.92 -17.24
C THR A 183 -4.13 -14.21 -17.19
N ASP A 184 -3.75 -14.70 -18.38
CA ASP A 184 -3.08 -16.00 -18.53
C ASP A 184 -1.68 -16.02 -17.90
N SER A 185 -1.00 -14.87 -17.86
CA SER A 185 0.34 -14.75 -17.32
C SER A 185 0.54 -13.44 -16.56
N LEU A 186 1.54 -13.42 -15.68
CA LEU A 186 1.96 -12.20 -14.99
C LEU A 186 2.46 -11.13 -15.98
N GLU A 187 3.10 -11.55 -17.07
CA GLU A 187 3.57 -10.63 -18.12
C GLU A 187 2.39 -9.91 -18.79
N ASP A 188 1.34 -10.65 -19.15
CA ASP A 188 0.14 -10.09 -19.77
C ASP A 188 -0.60 -9.15 -18.81
N PHE A 189 -0.70 -9.54 -17.54
CA PHE A 189 -1.24 -8.69 -16.48
C PHE A 189 -0.48 -7.37 -16.38
N LEU A 190 0.84 -7.41 -16.22
CA LEU A 190 1.67 -6.22 -16.02
C LEU A 190 1.63 -5.31 -17.24
N LYS A 191 1.70 -5.87 -18.46
CA LYS A 191 1.61 -5.10 -19.71
C LYS A 191 0.25 -4.43 -19.89
N LEU A 192 -0.82 -5.13 -19.53
CA LEU A 192 -2.16 -4.56 -19.59
C LEU A 192 -2.32 -3.40 -18.61
N VAL A 193 -1.98 -3.63 -17.33
CA VAL A 193 -2.15 -2.61 -16.28
C VAL A 193 -1.26 -1.40 -16.51
N ALA A 194 -0.03 -1.61 -17.00
CA ALA A 194 0.90 -0.54 -17.36
C ALA A 194 0.35 0.43 -18.43
N GLY A 195 -0.60 -0.03 -19.25
CA GLY A 195 -1.18 0.75 -20.34
C GLY A 195 -2.23 1.77 -19.93
N PHE A 196 -2.79 1.69 -18.71
CA PHE A 196 -3.82 2.62 -18.26
C PHE A 196 -3.24 3.99 -17.94
N SER A 197 -3.77 5.03 -18.58
CA SER A 197 -3.40 6.43 -18.38
C SER A 197 -4.34 7.16 -17.42
N SER A 198 -5.50 6.57 -17.12
CA SER A 198 -6.45 7.10 -16.15
C SER A 198 -7.21 6.00 -15.43
N ILE A 199 -7.76 6.32 -14.26
CA ILE A 199 -8.62 5.39 -13.52
C ILE A 199 -9.89 5.02 -14.31
N GLN A 200 -10.41 5.94 -15.12
CA GLN A 200 -11.60 5.68 -15.93
C GLN A 200 -11.33 4.62 -17.00
N GLU A 201 -10.17 4.67 -17.67
CA GLU A 201 -9.79 3.63 -18.65
C GLU A 201 -9.72 2.24 -18.02
N PHE A 202 -9.19 2.15 -16.79
CA PHE A 202 -9.16 0.91 -16.03
C PHE A 202 -10.57 0.39 -15.70
N LEU A 203 -11.45 1.27 -15.21
CA LEU A 203 -12.83 0.89 -14.88
C LEU A 203 -13.63 0.50 -16.13
N ASP A 204 -13.50 1.25 -17.22
CA ASP A 204 -14.15 0.96 -18.50
C ASP A 204 -13.71 -0.40 -19.06
N TYR A 205 -12.45 -0.78 -18.86
CA TYR A 205 -11.94 -2.10 -19.25
C TYR A 205 -12.60 -3.21 -18.43
N LEU A 206 -12.74 -3.03 -17.11
CA LEU A 206 -13.37 -4.02 -16.24
C LEU A 206 -14.86 -4.23 -16.54
N ASP A 207 -15.57 -3.19 -16.97
CA ASP A 207 -16.98 -3.28 -17.35
C ASP A 207 -17.21 -4.00 -18.69
N GLN A 208 -16.18 -4.06 -19.54
CA GLN A 208 -16.23 -4.70 -20.86
C GLN A 208 -15.72 -6.15 -20.86
N ALA A 209 -15.00 -6.56 -19.81
CA ALA A 209 -14.33 -7.86 -19.68
C ALA A 209 -15.14 -8.86 -18.85
#